data_AF-A0A959TAJ7-F1
#
_entry.id   AF-A0A959TAJ7-F1
#
_cell.length_a   1.000
_cell.length_b   1.000
_cell.length_c   1.000
_cell.angle_alpha   90.00
_cell.angle_beta   90.00
_cell.angle_gamma   90.00
#
_symmetry.space_group_name_H-M   'P 1'
#
loop_
_entity.id
_entity.type
_entity.pdbx_description
1 polymer ?
#
loop_
_entity_poly.entity_id
_entity_poly.type
_entity_poly.pdbx_seq_one_letter_code
_entity_poly.pdbx_strand_id
1 'polypeptide(L)' 'METATTTTTKWAIDPAHSEVQFKVKHLMISTVTGSFKQFGA' A
#
# COMPACT_ATOMS: atom_id res chain seq x y z
N MET A 1 11.62 -32.49 20.43
CA MET A 1 11.04 -31.14 20.34
C MET A 1 11.58 -30.52 19.07
N GLU A 2 10.73 -30.42 18.05
CA GLU A 2 11.12 -29.89 16.73
C GLU A 2 10.69 -28.42 16.68
N THR A 3 11.68 -27.53 16.64
CA THR A 3 11.48 -26.09 16.48
C THR A 3 11.27 -25.81 14.99
N ALA A 4 10.01 -25.60 14.59
CA ALA A 4 9.68 -25.15 13.25
C ALA A 4 10.14 -23.69 13.07
N THR A 5 11.20 -23.47 12.30
CA THR A 5 11.66 -22.14 11.89
C THR A 5 10.70 -21.61 10.83
N THR A 6 9.78 -20.74 11.24
CA THR A 6 8.89 -20.03 10.31
C THR A 6 9.71 -19.04 9.50
N THR A 7 10.18 -19.44 8.32
CA THR A 7 10.86 -18.54 7.38
C THR A 7 9.86 -17.47 6.94
N THR A 8 9.99 -16.26 7.48
CA THR A 8 9.18 -15.12 7.07
C THR A 8 9.57 -14.71 5.66
N THR A 9 8.69 -14.98 4.70
CA THR A 9 8.85 -14.47 3.33
C THR A 9 8.86 -12.95 3.36
N LYS A 10 9.95 -12.34 2.88
CA LYS A 10 10.03 -10.89 2.68
C LYS A 10 9.33 -10.54 1.37
N TRP A 11 8.23 -9.80 1.48
CA TRP A 11 7.51 -9.27 0.31
C TRP A 11 8.03 -7.86 0.03
N ALA A 12 8.44 -7.61 -1.22
CA ALA A 12 8.82 -6.29 -1.70
C ALA A 12 7.71 -5.73 -2.59
N ILE A 13 7.43 -4.43 -2.46
CA ILE A 13 6.47 -3.72 -3.30
C ILE A 13 7.20 -3.26 -4.57
N ASP A 14 6.66 -3.60 -5.74
CA ASP A 14 7.16 -3.12 -7.02
C ASP A 14 6.48 -1.78 -7.39
N PRO A 15 7.24 -0.66 -7.44
CA PRO A 15 6.68 0.65 -7.77
C PRO A 15 6.14 0.77 -9.20
N ALA A 16 6.61 -0.05 -10.16
CA ALA A 16 6.16 0.04 -11.56
C ALA A 16 4.76 -0.56 -11.77
N HIS A 17 4.33 -1.44 -10.87
CA HIS A 17 3.06 -2.17 -10.97
C HIS A 17 2.12 -1.96 -9.77
N SER A 18 2.46 -0.99 -8.92
CA SER A 18 1.67 -0.64 -7.74
C SER A 18 1.33 0.85 -7.79
N GLU A 19 0.19 1.25 -7.26
CA GLU A 19 -0.12 2.67 -7.04
C GLU A 19 -0.88 2.82 -5.72
N VAL A 20 -0.58 3.87 -4.97
CA VAL A 20 -1.29 4.20 -3.73
C VAL A 20 -2.22 5.39 -3.99
N GLN A 21 -3.52 5.11 -4.11
CA GLN A 21 -4.56 6.11 -4.35
C GLN A 21 -5.35 6.38 -3.07
N PHE A 22 -5.84 7.61 -2.93
CA PHE A 22 -6.76 8.00 -1.87
C PHE A 22 -7.92 8.84 -2.41
N LYS A 23 -9.02 8.84 -1.66
CA LYS A 23 -10.23 9.57 -1.99
C LYS A 23 -10.85 10.16 -0.73
N VAL A 24 -11.05 11.47 -0.72
CA VAL A 24 -11.67 12.19 0.39
C VAL A 24 -12.96 12.85 -0.07
N LYS A 25 -14.06 12.58 0.63
CA LYS A 25 -15.32 13.27 0.42
C LYS A 25 -15.32 14.60 1.18
N HIS A 26 -15.77 15.66 0.53
CA HIS A 26 -15.90 16.99 1.13
C HIS A 26 -17.33 17.51 0.93
N LEU A 27 -18.02 17.69 2.07
CA LEU A 27 -19.42 18.12 2.21
C LEU A 27 -20.42 17.36 1.31
N MET A 28 -20.21 16.06 1.12
CA MET A 28 -21.05 15.14 0.33
C MET A 28 -21.21 15.44 -1.17
N ILE A 29 -20.68 16.57 -1.66
CA ILE A 29 -20.86 17.03 -3.04
C ILE A 29 -19.57 16.84 -3.84
N SER A 30 -18.43 17.06 -3.19
CA SER A 30 -17.13 17.03 -3.85
C SER A 30 -16.31 15.83 -3.36
N THR A 31 -15.53 15.27 -4.27
CA THR A 31 -14.64 14.16 -3.99
C THR A 31 -13.27 14.49 -4.53
N VAL A 32 -12.31 14.64 -3.62
CA VAL A 32 -10.90 14.85 -3.99
C VAL A 32 -10.25 13.48 -4.12
N THR A 33 -9.73 13.18 -5.31
CA THR A 33 -8.95 11.97 -5.57
C THR A 33 -7.49 12.37 -5.72
N GLY A 34 -6.59 11.62 -5.12
CA GLY A 34 -5.15 11.83 -5.26
C GLY A 34 -4.39 10.51 -5.19
N SER A 35 -3.10 10.57 -5.50
CA SER A 35 -2.19 9.42 -5.38
C SER A 35 -0.80 9.86 -4.91
N PHE A 36 -0.06 8.92 -4.33
CA PHE A 36 1.33 9.12 -3.92
C PHE A 36 2.26 8.72 -5.07
N LYS A 37 3.07 9.67 -5.55
CA LYS A 37 4.05 9.44 -6.62
C LYS A 37 5.28 8.65 -6.16
N GLN A 38 5.56 8.69 -4.85
CA GLN A 38 6.67 7.98 -4.22
C GLN A 38 6.10 7.18 -3.06
N PHE A 39 6.29 5.87 -3.06
CA PHE A 39 5.85 4.96 -2.00
C PHE A 39 6.82 3.77 -1.90
N GLY A 40 6.98 3.23 -0.69
CA GLY A 40 8.03 2.26 -0.35
C GLY A 40 8.63 2.57 1.01
N ALA A 41 9.27 1.58 1.65
CA ALA A 41 9.91 1.69 2.96
C ALA A 41 11.43 1.87 2.82
#